data_AF-A0A7Y4YCY1-F1
#
_entry.id   AF-A0A7Y4YCY1-F1
#
_cell.length_a   1.000
_cell.length_b   1.000
_cell.length_c   1.000
_cell.angle_alpha   90.00
_cell.angle_beta   90.00
_cell.angle_gamma   90.00
#
_symmetry.space_group_name_H-M   'P 1'
#
loop_
_entity.id
_entity.type
_entity.pdbx_description
1 polymer ?
#
loop_
_entity_poly.entity_id
_entity_poly.type
_entity_poly.pdbx_seq_one_letter_code
_entity_poly.pdbx_strand_id
1 'polypeptide(L)'
;MKEIFYCTLLCISANNSIAQNVGIGTVSPLAKLHVVKNDSAVALFENTQALNTNISTALYFKTGNSALPYTGAIKTIGDGTNVARLGLFTFTSASGNNLKERMSITDAGNVGIGIVNPQSNLHINPNGAGSLLIGTNRASGGYTNLEMGINAQSNGYGYVQATKAAGSSYGALALNANGGNVGVGTNTPTNTLDVHGGVAFPIKVVTNNYTVQSDDYTIAVDMQENVNKPTVKIFLPPTLLNHGRIINVIAINMASDNASPGNTNSVEVYDATGTILYQKLQRWERNELSPGFHTVRFVLGFVFQCIGATTWVTLSKNSTEYRFPT
;
A
#
# COMPACT_ATOMS: atom_id res chain seq x y z
N MET A 1 -49.42 53.40 57.89
CA MET A 1 -48.34 52.79 57.09
C MET A 1 -47.16 52.53 58.00
N LYS A 2 -46.88 51.25 58.31
CA LYS A 2 -45.64 50.79 58.94
C LYS A 2 -45.20 49.56 58.16
N GLU A 3 -44.38 49.79 57.14
CA GLU A 3 -43.72 48.74 56.36
C GLU A 3 -42.55 48.21 57.20
N ILE A 4 -42.65 46.96 57.64
CA ILE A 4 -41.59 46.24 58.35
C ILE A 4 -40.68 45.64 57.28
N PHE A 5 -39.48 46.22 57.13
CA PHE A 5 -38.42 45.64 56.31
C PHE A 5 -37.85 44.40 57.02
N TYR A 6 -38.17 43.21 56.50
CA TYR A 6 -37.47 41.98 56.86
C TYR A 6 -36.13 41.94 56.13
N CYS A 7 -35.07 42.36 56.81
CA CYS A 7 -33.70 42.07 56.40
C CYS A 7 -33.36 40.66 56.90
N THR A 8 -33.52 39.64 56.04
CA THR A 8 -32.98 38.30 56.32
C THR A 8 -31.45 38.37 56.27
N LEU A 9 -30.86 38.48 57.45
CA LEU A 9 -29.43 38.29 57.68
C LEU A 9 -29.08 36.82 57.40
N LEU A 10 -28.48 36.54 56.24
CA LEU A 10 -27.86 35.25 55.96
C LEU A 10 -26.61 35.12 56.83
N CYS A 11 -26.74 34.47 57.99
CA CYS A 11 -25.61 34.10 58.82
C CYS A 11 -24.83 32.98 58.11
N ILE A 12 -23.76 33.34 57.40
CA ILE A 12 -22.70 32.37 57.08
C ILE A 12 -21.88 32.22 58.36
N SER A 13 -22.17 31.19 59.15
CA SER A 13 -21.33 30.85 60.30
C SER A 13 -19.96 30.44 59.76
N ALA A 14 -18.97 31.32 59.90
CA ALA A 14 -17.57 31.00 59.70
C ALA A 14 -17.09 30.06 60.82
N ASN A 15 -17.50 28.79 60.75
CA ASN A 15 -16.89 27.73 61.53
C ASN A 15 -15.71 27.19 60.70
N ASN A 16 -14.51 27.27 61.27
CA ASN A 16 -13.26 26.71 60.75
C ASN A 16 -13.48 25.35 60.07
N SER A 17 -13.63 25.36 58.75
CA SER A 17 -14.08 24.20 57.97
C SER A 17 -12.89 23.41 57.48
N ILE A 18 -12.46 22.43 58.27
CA ILE A 18 -11.56 21.38 57.82
C ILE A 18 -12.34 20.53 56.79
N ALA A 19 -12.20 20.88 55.51
CA ALA A 19 -12.57 20.09 54.33
C ALA A 19 -13.99 19.47 54.27
N GLN A 20 -15.05 20.29 54.32
CA GLN A 20 -16.38 19.82 53.89
C GLN A 20 -16.44 19.66 52.36
N ASN A 21 -17.20 18.68 51.90
CA ASN A 21 -17.55 18.51 50.49
C ASN A 21 -18.60 19.58 50.10
N VAL A 22 -18.47 20.20 48.93
CA VAL A 22 -19.43 21.19 48.42
C VAL A 22 -20.49 20.48 47.57
N GLY A 23 -21.73 20.49 48.04
CA GLY A 23 -22.90 20.05 47.29
C GLY A 23 -23.62 21.23 46.66
N ILE A 24 -23.94 21.15 45.36
CA ILE A 24 -24.86 22.08 44.69
C ILE A 24 -26.06 21.25 44.21
N GLY A 25 -27.25 21.52 44.77
CA GLY A 25 -28.45 20.73 44.48
C GLY A 25 -28.51 19.37 45.20
N THR A 26 -27.60 19.09 46.13
CA THR A 26 -27.62 17.92 47.02
C THR A 26 -27.07 18.25 48.40
N VAL A 27 -27.64 17.64 49.44
CA VAL A 27 -27.20 17.78 50.85
C VAL A 27 -26.25 16.65 51.28
N SER A 28 -26.07 15.63 50.44
CA SER A 28 -25.19 14.48 50.71
C SER A 28 -24.17 14.34 49.57
N PRO A 29 -23.18 15.24 49.48
CA PRO A 29 -22.19 15.23 48.40
C PRO A 29 -21.26 14.01 48.47
N LEU A 30 -21.16 13.24 47.38
CA LEU A 30 -20.35 12.01 47.26
C LEU A 30 -18.85 12.29 46.98
N ALA A 31 -18.51 13.52 46.62
CA ALA A 31 -17.15 13.96 46.32
C ALA A 31 -16.94 15.40 46.81
N LYS A 32 -15.69 15.89 46.76
CA LYS A 32 -15.35 17.26 47.19
C LYS A 32 -16.18 18.35 46.51
N LEU A 33 -16.60 18.11 45.27
CA LEU A 33 -17.63 18.86 44.57
C LEU A 33 -18.66 17.87 44.01
N HIS A 34 -19.92 18.00 44.38
CA HIS A 34 -21.03 17.21 43.83
C HIS A 34 -22.16 18.14 43.40
N VAL A 35 -22.40 18.23 42.09
CA VAL A 35 -23.50 19.02 41.52
C VAL A 35 -24.57 18.05 41.03
N VAL A 36 -25.79 18.18 41.56
CA VAL A 36 -26.94 17.37 41.19
C VAL A 36 -28.07 18.28 40.75
N LYS A 37 -28.36 18.26 39.45
CA LYS A 37 -29.46 19.01 38.87
C LYS A 37 -29.89 18.37 37.55
N ASN A 38 -31.16 18.49 37.19
CA ASN A 38 -31.74 18.02 35.94
C ASN A 38 -31.64 19.08 34.82
N ASP A 39 -30.46 19.70 34.69
CA ASP A 39 -30.19 20.74 33.71
C ASP A 39 -29.20 20.23 32.64
N SER A 40 -29.35 20.69 31.40
CA SER A 40 -28.44 20.35 30.30
C SER A 40 -27.03 20.94 30.48
N ALA A 41 -26.85 21.92 31.37
CA ALA A 41 -25.58 22.60 31.64
C ALA A 41 -25.26 22.57 33.15
N VAL A 42 -24.85 21.41 33.65
CA VAL A 42 -24.48 21.21 35.06
C VAL A 42 -23.24 22.02 35.47
N ALA A 43 -22.35 22.31 34.52
CA ALA A 43 -21.20 23.19 34.68
C ALA A 43 -20.94 23.95 33.37
N LEU A 44 -20.70 25.27 33.49
CA LEU A 44 -20.29 26.13 32.38
C LEU A 44 -18.91 26.70 32.71
N PHE A 45 -17.96 26.49 31.80
CA PHE A 45 -16.66 27.13 31.83
C PHE A 45 -16.61 28.11 30.67
N GLU A 46 -16.51 29.40 30.97
CA GLU A 46 -16.59 30.46 29.98
C GLU A 46 -15.26 31.23 29.92
N ASN A 47 -14.78 31.46 28.70
CA ASN A 47 -13.76 32.46 28.41
C ASN A 47 -14.46 33.58 27.65
N THR A 48 -14.49 34.77 28.23
CA THR A 48 -15.21 35.94 27.69
C THR A 48 -14.45 36.66 26.58
N GLN A 49 -13.24 36.22 26.24
CA GLN A 49 -12.51 36.71 25.08
C GLN A 49 -13.18 36.22 23.79
N ALA A 50 -13.25 37.10 22.78
CA ALA A 50 -13.76 36.73 21.46
C ALA A 50 -12.93 35.58 20.86
N LEU A 51 -13.62 34.62 20.22
CA LEU A 51 -12.97 33.45 19.65
C LEU A 51 -11.96 33.87 18.56
N ASN A 52 -10.74 33.36 18.69
CA ASN A 52 -9.66 33.49 17.71
C ASN A 52 -8.70 32.31 17.90
N THR A 53 -7.71 32.17 17.02
CA THR A 53 -6.67 31.16 17.11
C THR A 53 -6.02 31.19 18.51
N ASN A 54 -5.97 30.02 19.15
CA ASN A 54 -5.42 29.78 20.49
C ASN A 54 -6.23 30.34 21.68
N ILE A 55 -7.34 31.03 21.46
CA ILE A 55 -8.26 31.37 22.55
C ILE A 55 -8.90 30.09 23.05
N SER A 56 -8.78 29.80 24.34
CA SER A 56 -9.19 28.50 24.87
C SER A 56 -9.84 28.58 26.24
N THR A 57 -10.63 27.55 26.53
CA THR A 57 -11.13 27.21 27.86
C THR A 57 -10.67 25.80 28.17
N ALA A 58 -10.26 25.55 29.40
CA ALA A 58 -9.60 24.30 29.77
C ALA A 58 -10.05 23.79 31.13
N LEU A 59 -10.24 22.48 31.24
CA LEU A 59 -10.26 21.74 32.49
C LEU A 59 -8.89 21.09 32.70
N TYR A 60 -8.18 21.52 33.75
CA TYR A 60 -6.83 21.03 34.07
C TYR A 60 -6.85 19.94 35.14
N PHE A 61 -6.02 18.91 34.96
CA PHE A 61 -5.80 17.83 35.92
C PHE A 61 -4.39 17.90 36.51
N LYS A 62 -4.32 17.79 37.84
CA LYS A 62 -3.07 17.83 38.60
C LYS A 62 -2.95 16.62 39.50
N THR A 63 -2.02 15.73 39.19
CA THR A 63 -1.68 14.55 40.01
C THR A 63 -0.17 14.37 40.19
N GLY A 64 0.62 15.28 39.61
CA GLY A 64 2.07 15.21 39.68
C GLY A 64 2.64 15.80 40.97
N ASN A 65 3.97 15.78 41.09
CA ASN A 65 4.67 16.35 42.24
C ASN A 65 4.78 17.89 42.15
N SER A 66 5.38 18.52 43.17
CA SER A 66 5.54 19.99 43.23
C SER A 66 6.28 20.58 42.03
N ALA A 67 7.19 19.85 41.39
CA ALA A 67 7.94 20.33 40.23
C ALA A 67 7.13 20.22 38.92
N LEU A 68 6.27 19.20 38.79
CA LEU A 68 5.50 18.92 37.58
C LEU A 68 4.03 18.61 37.92
N PRO A 69 3.27 19.57 38.47
CA PRO A 69 2.00 19.25 39.09
C PRO A 69 0.89 18.96 38.07
N TYR A 70 0.99 19.44 36.82
CA TYR A 70 0.00 19.19 35.77
C TYR A 70 0.28 17.85 35.07
N THR A 71 -0.76 17.06 34.83
CA THR A 71 -0.65 15.75 34.17
C THR A 71 -1.57 15.60 32.95
N GLY A 72 -2.53 16.50 32.77
CA GLY A 72 -3.38 16.52 31.58
C GLY A 72 -4.41 17.65 31.59
N ALA A 73 -5.13 17.79 30.48
CA ALA A 73 -6.25 18.71 30.34
C ALA A 73 -7.20 18.30 29.21
N ILE A 74 -8.44 18.77 29.28
CA ILE A 74 -9.38 18.82 28.15
C ILE A 74 -9.57 20.29 27.81
N LYS A 75 -9.38 20.67 26.55
CA LYS A 75 -9.46 22.08 26.12
C LYS A 75 -10.34 22.23 24.88
N THR A 76 -11.18 23.26 24.87
CA THR A 76 -11.73 23.81 23.62
C THR A 76 -10.83 24.95 23.18
N ILE A 77 -10.38 24.93 21.94
CA ILE A 77 -9.38 25.88 21.42
C ILE A 77 -9.90 26.46 20.12
N GLY A 78 -9.92 27.79 20.02
CA GLY A 78 -10.24 28.48 18.78
C GLY A 78 -9.17 28.24 17.72
N ASP A 79 -9.63 28.01 16.50
CA ASP A 79 -8.82 27.79 15.30
C ASP A 79 -9.20 28.81 14.20
N GLY A 80 -9.76 29.94 14.62
CA GLY A 80 -10.30 30.99 13.77
C GLY A 80 -11.35 31.79 14.52
N THR A 81 -12.09 32.66 13.82
CA THR A 81 -13.11 33.51 14.43
C THR A 81 -14.42 32.78 14.74
N ASN A 82 -14.70 31.69 14.01
CA ASN A 82 -15.94 30.89 14.15
C ASN A 82 -15.66 29.39 14.10
N VAL A 83 -14.41 28.98 14.29
CA VAL A 83 -14.00 27.58 14.22
C VAL A 83 -13.23 27.27 15.49
N ALA A 84 -13.55 26.13 16.09
CA ALA A 84 -12.87 25.64 17.27
C ALA A 84 -12.58 24.14 17.13
N ARG A 85 -11.81 23.62 18.06
CA ARG A 85 -11.46 22.21 18.15
C ARG A 85 -11.40 21.77 19.59
N LEU A 86 -11.71 20.50 19.83
CA LEU A 86 -11.54 19.85 21.13
C LEU A 86 -10.19 19.14 21.15
N GLY A 87 -9.36 19.46 22.14
CA GLY A 87 -8.06 18.84 22.32
C GLY A 87 -7.95 18.05 23.63
N LEU A 88 -7.35 16.87 23.55
CA LEU A 88 -6.96 16.05 24.70
C LEU A 88 -5.45 16.19 24.93
N PHE A 89 -5.11 16.67 26.11
CA PHE A 89 -3.74 17.02 26.49
C PHE A 89 -3.23 16.09 27.59
N THR A 90 -2.01 15.58 27.40
CA THR A 90 -1.26 14.83 28.41
C THR A 90 0.14 15.41 28.54
N PHE A 91 1.06 14.70 29.19
CA PHE A 91 2.43 15.11 29.55
C PHE A 91 2.50 15.75 30.95
N THR A 92 3.57 15.46 31.69
CA THR A 92 3.80 16.06 33.01
C THR A 92 4.50 17.41 32.84
N SER A 93 4.01 18.46 33.51
CA SER A 93 4.66 19.77 33.41
C SER A 93 4.44 20.68 34.62
N ALA A 94 5.36 21.64 34.79
CA ALA A 94 5.26 22.75 35.75
C ALA A 94 4.05 23.67 35.46
N SER A 95 3.63 23.77 34.20
CA SER A 95 2.55 24.65 33.74
C SER A 95 1.58 23.93 32.79
N GLY A 96 0.28 24.23 32.90
CA GLY A 96 -0.76 23.70 32.03
C GLY A 96 -0.63 24.11 30.55
N ASN A 97 0.15 25.15 30.26
CA ASN A 97 0.44 25.59 28.89
C ASN A 97 1.46 24.70 28.18
N ASN A 98 2.25 23.95 28.94
CA ASN A 98 3.29 23.07 28.40
C ASN A 98 2.81 21.63 28.19
N LEU A 99 1.55 21.34 28.52
CA LEU A 99 0.92 20.08 28.18
C LEU A 99 0.94 19.87 26.67
N LYS A 100 1.03 18.62 26.23
CA LYS A 100 1.08 18.25 24.82
C LYS A 100 -0.26 17.73 24.38
N GLU A 101 -0.78 18.34 23.31
CA GLU A 101 -1.94 17.82 22.64
C GLU A 101 -1.61 16.48 21.98
N ARG A 102 -2.37 15.44 22.32
CA ARG A 102 -2.19 14.09 21.76
C ARG A 102 -3.30 13.72 20.79
N MET A 103 -4.50 14.25 20.98
CA MET A 103 -5.64 14.06 20.11
C MET A 103 -6.38 15.39 19.93
N SER A 104 -6.76 15.69 18.69
CA SER A 104 -7.56 16.85 18.31
C SER A 104 -8.80 16.38 17.56
N ILE A 105 -9.95 16.96 17.83
CA ILE A 105 -11.19 16.79 17.04
C ILE A 105 -11.56 18.17 16.52
N THR A 106 -11.55 18.33 15.19
CA THR A 106 -11.87 19.62 14.55
C THR A 106 -13.38 19.85 14.47
N ASP A 107 -13.80 21.09 14.20
CA ASP A 107 -15.19 21.45 13.93
C ASP A 107 -15.81 20.64 12.77
N ALA A 108 -14.99 20.25 11.80
CA ALA A 108 -15.39 19.38 10.67
C ALA A 108 -15.58 17.90 11.07
N GLY A 109 -15.31 17.53 12.32
CA GLY A 109 -15.43 16.15 12.83
C GLY A 109 -14.20 15.26 12.56
N ASN A 110 -13.10 15.81 12.03
CA ASN A 110 -11.89 15.04 11.78
C ASN A 110 -11.10 14.83 13.08
N VAL A 111 -10.60 13.61 13.29
CA VAL A 111 -9.80 13.23 14.45
C VAL A 111 -8.33 13.13 14.07
N GLY A 112 -7.49 13.95 14.70
CA GLY A 112 -6.04 13.87 14.61
C GLY A 112 -5.46 13.18 15.85
N ILE A 113 -4.54 12.22 15.67
CA ILE A 113 -3.70 11.68 16.74
C ILE A 113 -2.25 12.08 16.46
N GLY A 114 -1.65 12.87 17.35
CA GLY A 114 -0.32 13.45 17.15
C GLY A 114 -0.25 14.59 16.12
N ILE A 115 -1.40 15.03 15.61
CA ILE A 115 -1.55 16.15 14.66
C ILE A 115 -2.82 16.95 15.00
N VAL A 116 -2.74 18.28 14.87
CA VAL A 116 -3.85 19.19 15.21
C VAL A 116 -4.73 19.57 14.02
N ASN A 117 -4.18 19.46 12.81
CA ASN A 117 -4.84 19.76 11.53
C ASN A 117 -4.95 18.47 10.68
N PRO A 118 -5.85 17.55 11.03
CA PRO A 118 -6.05 16.30 10.28
C PRO A 118 -6.54 16.58 8.85
N GLN A 119 -6.06 15.78 7.88
CA GLN A 119 -6.38 15.93 6.44
C GLN A 119 -7.43 14.91 5.97
N SER A 120 -7.89 14.06 6.89
CA SER A 120 -8.87 12.99 6.69
C SER A 120 -9.63 12.79 8.00
N ASN A 121 -10.73 12.03 7.96
CA ASN A 121 -11.58 11.78 9.14
C ASN A 121 -10.79 11.21 10.32
N LEU A 122 -9.75 10.42 10.04
CA LEU A 122 -8.75 9.99 11.02
C LEU A 122 -7.36 10.18 10.42
N HIS A 123 -6.56 11.06 11.00
CA HIS A 123 -5.16 11.27 10.64
C HIS A 123 -4.27 10.95 11.85
N ILE A 124 -3.48 9.88 11.75
CA ILE A 124 -2.47 9.50 12.74
C ILE A 124 -1.12 9.98 12.23
N ASN A 125 -0.50 10.92 12.94
CA ASN A 125 0.85 11.37 12.66
C ASN A 125 1.79 10.97 13.81
N PRO A 126 2.63 9.93 13.62
CA PRO A 126 3.57 9.49 14.65
C PRO A 126 4.73 10.48 14.88
N ASN A 127 4.89 11.52 14.05
CA ASN A 127 6.00 12.50 14.11
C ASN A 127 7.39 11.81 14.03
N GLY A 128 7.54 10.87 13.11
CA GLY A 128 8.73 10.04 12.96
C GLY A 128 8.37 8.65 12.46
N ALA A 129 9.14 7.64 12.88
CA ALA A 129 8.73 6.25 12.72
C ALA A 129 7.59 5.92 13.68
N GLY A 130 6.57 5.22 13.20
CA GLY A 130 5.45 4.78 14.03
C GLY A 130 4.32 4.18 13.22
N SER A 131 3.31 3.69 13.92
CA SER A 131 2.28 2.84 13.35
C SER A 131 0.96 2.87 14.12
N LEU A 132 -0.10 2.49 13.42
CA LEU A 132 -1.33 1.97 14.01
C LEU A 132 -1.09 0.49 14.32
N LEU A 133 -1.25 0.09 15.59
CA LEU A 133 -1.17 -1.29 16.04
C LEU A 133 -2.56 -1.81 16.40
N ILE A 134 -2.98 -2.89 15.76
CA ILE A 134 -4.20 -3.62 16.08
C ILE A 134 -3.80 -4.95 16.71
N GLY A 135 -4.25 -5.21 17.93
CA GLY A 135 -3.85 -6.37 18.73
C GLY A 135 -2.94 -5.98 19.89
N THR A 136 -2.12 -6.91 20.37
CA THR A 136 -1.29 -6.72 21.57
C THR A 136 0.16 -6.34 21.23
N ASN A 137 0.89 -5.89 22.25
CA ASN A 137 2.29 -5.49 22.13
C ASN A 137 3.18 -6.57 21.49
N ARG A 138 3.86 -6.19 20.40
CA ARG A 138 4.82 -7.02 19.64
C ARG A 138 6.01 -7.52 20.48
N ALA A 139 6.41 -6.78 21.50
CA ALA A 139 7.65 -7.01 22.23
C ALA A 139 7.53 -8.02 23.37
N SER A 140 6.35 -8.23 23.96
CA SER A 140 6.27 -8.88 25.29
C SER A 140 5.20 -9.97 25.46
N GLY A 141 4.56 -10.47 24.40
CA GLY A 141 3.32 -11.25 24.58
C GLY A 141 3.08 -12.55 23.82
N GLY A 142 3.84 -12.95 22.80
CA GLY A 142 3.55 -14.22 22.11
C GLY A 142 2.32 -14.20 21.19
N TYR A 143 1.76 -13.04 20.88
CA TYR A 143 0.43 -12.90 20.27
C TYR A 143 0.43 -12.28 18.87
N THR A 144 -0.71 -12.43 18.20
CA THR A 144 -0.99 -11.86 16.88
C THR A 144 -1.28 -10.36 16.95
N ASN A 145 -0.61 -9.58 16.10
CA ASN A 145 -0.97 -8.19 15.82
C ASN A 145 -0.84 -7.88 14.34
N LEU A 146 -1.51 -6.81 13.93
CA LEU A 146 -1.38 -6.17 12.64
C LEU A 146 -0.88 -4.75 12.86
N GLU A 147 0.24 -4.43 12.23
CA GLU A 147 0.87 -3.12 12.28
C GLU A 147 0.77 -2.45 10.90
N MET A 148 0.23 -1.23 10.86
CA MET A 148 0.21 -0.38 9.67
C MET A 148 0.98 0.89 9.98
N GLY A 149 2.10 1.14 9.31
CA GLY A 149 2.99 2.23 9.70
C GLY A 149 3.89 2.74 8.61
N ILE A 150 4.77 3.66 9.01
CA ILE A 150 5.83 4.23 8.19
C ILE A 150 7.17 4.00 8.89
N ASN A 151 8.23 3.72 8.13
CA ASN A 151 9.56 3.55 8.72
C ASN A 151 10.24 4.89 9.05
N ALA A 152 9.84 5.97 8.38
CA ALA A 152 10.39 7.31 8.55
C ALA A 152 9.36 8.35 8.07
N GLN A 153 9.50 9.58 8.56
CA GLN A 153 8.63 10.70 8.17
C GLN A 153 8.90 11.18 6.73
N SER A 154 10.13 11.03 6.23
CA SER A 154 10.53 11.46 4.88
C SER A 154 11.46 10.44 4.24
N ASN A 155 11.35 10.25 2.92
CA ASN A 155 12.09 9.26 2.14
C ASN A 155 11.98 7.82 2.68
N GLY A 156 10.89 7.54 3.38
CA GLY A 156 10.57 6.23 3.92
C GLY A 156 9.65 5.42 3.02
N TYR A 157 9.16 4.31 3.55
CA TYR A 157 8.12 3.47 2.99
C TYR A 157 7.03 3.22 4.04
N GLY A 158 5.80 3.04 3.56
CA GLY A 158 4.71 2.50 4.35
C GLY A 158 4.75 0.98 4.36
N TYR A 159 4.22 0.35 5.40
CA TYR A 159 4.14 -1.10 5.50
C TYR A 159 2.87 -1.57 6.21
N VAL A 160 2.50 -2.81 5.92
CA VAL A 160 1.45 -3.57 6.61
C VAL A 160 2.08 -4.90 7.03
N GLN A 161 2.19 -5.16 8.33
CA GLN A 161 2.93 -6.30 8.85
C GLN A 161 2.11 -7.06 9.89
N ALA A 162 1.98 -8.36 9.70
CA ALA A 162 1.45 -9.27 10.71
C ALA A 162 2.58 -9.82 11.58
N THR A 163 2.37 -9.91 12.89
CA THR A 163 3.24 -10.63 13.82
C THR A 163 2.50 -11.87 14.32
N LYS A 164 3.17 -13.01 14.47
CA LYS A 164 2.56 -14.25 15.02
C LYS A 164 3.02 -14.61 16.43
N ALA A 165 4.16 -14.11 16.90
CA ALA A 165 4.66 -14.35 18.25
C ALA A 165 5.64 -13.23 18.70
N ALA A 166 5.93 -13.17 20.01
CA ALA A 166 6.90 -12.24 20.59
C ALA A 166 8.30 -12.41 19.99
N GLY A 167 9.11 -11.35 20.10
CA GLY A 167 10.48 -11.36 19.56
C GLY A 167 10.54 -11.17 18.04
N SER A 168 9.53 -10.52 17.45
CA SER A 168 9.46 -10.17 16.02
C SER A 168 9.34 -11.37 15.07
N SER A 169 8.73 -12.47 15.51
CA SER A 169 8.34 -13.54 14.57
C SER A 169 7.18 -13.06 13.70
N TYR A 170 7.48 -12.79 12.42
CA TYR A 170 6.49 -12.34 11.45
C TYR A 170 5.47 -13.43 11.14
N GLY A 171 4.20 -13.02 11.07
CA GLY A 171 3.06 -13.86 10.72
C GLY A 171 2.72 -13.76 9.24
N ALA A 172 1.85 -14.67 8.78
CA ALA A 172 1.26 -14.56 7.46
C ALA A 172 0.32 -13.33 7.43
N LEU A 173 0.45 -12.51 6.39
CA LEU A 173 -0.54 -11.49 6.06
C LEU A 173 -1.53 -12.08 5.07
N ALA A 174 -2.75 -12.36 5.53
CA ALA A 174 -3.84 -12.78 4.66
C ALA A 174 -4.57 -11.55 4.13
N LEU A 175 -4.49 -11.31 2.83
CA LEU A 175 -5.30 -10.30 2.16
C LEU A 175 -6.57 -10.96 1.66
N ASN A 176 -7.71 -10.36 2.03
CA ASN A 176 -9.02 -10.81 1.61
C ASN A 176 -9.34 -12.29 1.96
N ALA A 177 -9.10 -12.66 3.23
CA ALA A 177 -9.18 -14.04 3.70
C ALA A 177 -10.54 -14.73 3.50
N ASN A 178 -11.61 -13.94 3.36
CA ASN A 178 -12.96 -14.45 3.14
C ASN A 178 -13.36 -14.48 1.65
N GLY A 179 -12.42 -14.25 0.73
CA GLY A 179 -12.62 -14.32 -0.72
C GLY A 179 -12.72 -12.97 -1.43
N GLY A 180 -12.50 -12.98 -2.75
CA GLY A 180 -12.41 -11.81 -3.64
C GLY A 180 -10.97 -11.52 -4.10
N ASN A 181 -10.82 -10.62 -5.06
CA ASN A 181 -9.56 -10.43 -5.79
C ASN A 181 -8.69 -9.30 -5.21
N VAL A 182 -7.36 -9.43 -5.31
CA VAL A 182 -6.38 -8.39 -4.97
C VAL A 182 -5.87 -7.74 -6.26
N GLY A 183 -6.11 -6.43 -6.40
CA GLY A 183 -5.61 -5.63 -7.52
C GLY A 183 -4.36 -4.83 -7.14
N VAL A 184 -3.35 -4.79 -8.01
CA VAL A 184 -2.20 -3.87 -7.92
C VAL A 184 -2.17 -3.01 -9.16
N GLY A 185 -2.40 -1.71 -9.02
CA GLY A 185 -2.53 -0.78 -10.15
C GLY A 185 -3.89 -0.83 -10.86
N THR A 186 -4.84 -1.62 -10.36
CA THR A 186 -6.23 -1.70 -10.85
C THR A 186 -7.22 -1.70 -9.69
N ASN A 187 -8.39 -1.09 -9.91
CA ASN A 187 -9.53 -1.13 -8.99
C ASN A 187 -10.61 -2.14 -9.40
N THR A 188 -10.41 -2.83 -10.54
CA THR A 188 -11.35 -3.80 -11.12
C THR A 188 -10.64 -5.12 -11.43
N PRO A 189 -10.05 -5.78 -10.42
CA PRO A 189 -9.29 -7.01 -10.64
C PRO A 189 -10.18 -8.16 -11.12
N THR A 190 -9.84 -8.77 -12.26
CA THR A 190 -10.61 -9.86 -12.89
C THR A 190 -10.15 -11.26 -12.47
N ASN A 191 -8.92 -11.37 -11.96
CA ASN A 191 -8.33 -12.60 -11.41
C ASN A 191 -8.04 -12.43 -9.91
N THR A 192 -7.85 -13.53 -9.18
CA THR A 192 -7.54 -13.50 -7.73
C THR A 192 -6.38 -12.56 -7.37
N LEU A 193 -5.37 -12.47 -8.24
CA LEU A 193 -4.35 -11.43 -8.22
C LEU A 193 -4.27 -10.83 -9.63
N ASP A 194 -4.52 -9.53 -9.76
CA ASP A 194 -4.47 -8.79 -11.03
C ASP A 194 -3.51 -7.60 -10.91
N VAL A 195 -2.40 -7.64 -11.64
CA VAL A 195 -1.32 -6.63 -11.55
C VAL A 195 -1.20 -5.89 -12.88
N HIS A 196 -1.57 -4.61 -12.88
CA HIS A 196 -1.49 -3.73 -14.07
C HIS A 196 -0.15 -2.98 -14.06
N GLY A 197 0.93 -3.75 -14.17
CA GLY A 197 2.30 -3.26 -14.14
C GLY A 197 3.32 -4.38 -14.33
N GLY A 198 4.61 -4.04 -14.36
CA GLY A 198 5.67 -5.04 -14.42
C GLY A 198 5.78 -5.83 -13.12
N VAL A 199 5.85 -7.15 -13.22
CA VAL A 199 6.19 -8.02 -12.09
C VAL A 199 7.58 -8.61 -12.33
N ALA A 200 8.49 -8.42 -11.39
CA ALA A 200 9.79 -9.07 -11.42
C ALA A 200 9.66 -10.45 -10.77
N PHE A 201 9.55 -11.48 -11.61
CA PHE A 201 9.66 -12.86 -11.16
C PHE A 201 11.13 -13.28 -11.19
N PRO A 202 11.62 -14.05 -10.20
CA PRO A 202 12.93 -14.65 -10.31
C PRO A 202 12.98 -15.56 -11.56
N ILE A 203 13.91 -15.28 -12.47
CA ILE A 203 14.23 -16.14 -13.61
C ILE A 203 15.43 -16.99 -13.21
N LYS A 204 15.28 -18.31 -13.29
CA LYS A 204 16.40 -19.21 -13.11
C LYS A 204 17.17 -19.32 -14.41
N VAL A 205 18.41 -18.83 -14.44
CA VAL A 205 19.31 -19.01 -15.59
C VAL A 205 20.12 -20.29 -15.39
N VAL A 206 20.16 -21.14 -16.40
CA VAL A 206 20.89 -22.42 -16.38
C VAL A 206 21.80 -22.55 -17.59
N THR A 207 22.96 -23.16 -17.37
CA THR A 207 23.96 -23.45 -18.40
C THR A 207 24.24 -24.95 -18.54
N ASN A 208 23.52 -25.83 -17.84
CA ASN A 208 23.69 -27.28 -17.91
C ASN A 208 22.33 -27.95 -17.70
N ASN A 209 22.29 -29.28 -17.86
CA ASN A 209 21.12 -30.10 -17.52
C ASN A 209 20.57 -29.69 -16.14
N TYR A 210 19.26 -29.46 -16.09
CA TYR A 210 18.62 -28.88 -14.92
C TYR A 210 17.39 -29.68 -14.52
N THR A 211 17.25 -29.91 -13.22
CA THR A 211 16.03 -30.47 -12.65
C THR A 211 15.25 -29.35 -11.99
N VAL A 212 14.03 -29.14 -12.47
CA VAL A 212 13.17 -28.04 -12.03
C VAL A 212 12.84 -28.20 -10.54
N GLN A 213 13.05 -27.12 -9.77
CA GLN A 213 12.69 -27.06 -8.36
C GLN A 213 11.29 -26.48 -8.17
N SER A 214 10.75 -26.61 -6.96
CA SER A 214 9.41 -26.12 -6.64
C SER A 214 9.25 -24.60 -6.73
N ASP A 215 10.33 -23.83 -6.75
CA ASP A 215 10.35 -22.36 -6.79
C ASP A 215 10.74 -21.76 -8.14
N ASP A 216 11.05 -22.58 -9.17
CA ASP A 216 11.35 -22.08 -10.51
C ASP A 216 10.07 -21.75 -11.30
N TYR A 217 9.97 -20.51 -11.79
CA TYR A 217 8.81 -20.04 -12.58
C TYR A 217 9.13 -19.89 -14.08
N THR A 218 10.28 -19.31 -14.39
CA THR A 218 10.82 -19.19 -15.76
C THR A 218 12.23 -19.73 -15.75
N ILE A 219 12.54 -20.60 -16.70
CA ILE A 219 13.89 -21.14 -16.88
C ILE A 219 14.44 -20.56 -18.17
N ALA A 220 15.48 -19.74 -18.05
CA ALA A 220 16.25 -19.26 -19.18
C ALA A 220 17.48 -20.16 -19.35
N VAL A 221 17.61 -20.78 -20.52
CA VAL A 221 18.76 -21.61 -20.85
C VAL A 221 19.76 -20.77 -21.63
N ASP A 222 20.91 -20.49 -21.04
CA ASP A 222 22.00 -19.81 -21.73
C ASP A 222 22.89 -20.83 -22.46
N MET A 223 22.86 -20.74 -23.78
CA MET A 223 23.57 -21.65 -24.68
C MET A 223 24.98 -21.15 -25.06
N GLN A 224 25.37 -19.93 -24.67
CA GLN A 224 26.71 -19.38 -24.97
C GLN A 224 27.83 -20.20 -24.31
N GLU A 225 27.59 -20.65 -23.08
CA GLU A 225 28.53 -21.43 -22.26
C GLU A 225 28.51 -22.93 -22.60
N ASN A 226 27.63 -23.36 -23.51
CA ASN A 226 27.36 -24.76 -23.83
C ASN A 226 28.03 -25.28 -25.12
N VAL A 227 29.13 -24.68 -25.54
CA VAL A 227 29.85 -25.05 -26.78
C VAL A 227 30.25 -26.53 -26.87
N ASN A 228 30.40 -27.22 -25.72
CA ASN A 228 30.75 -28.65 -25.64
C ASN A 228 29.56 -29.57 -25.33
N LYS A 229 28.38 -29.00 -25.07
CA LYS A 229 27.14 -29.71 -24.76
C LYS A 229 26.01 -29.07 -25.56
N PRO A 230 25.81 -29.47 -26.82
CA PRO A 230 24.82 -28.83 -27.70
C PRO A 230 23.37 -29.09 -27.27
N THR A 231 23.14 -29.68 -26.10
CA THR A 231 21.81 -30.02 -25.61
C THR A 231 21.74 -29.78 -24.12
N VAL A 232 20.81 -28.92 -23.70
CA VAL A 232 20.45 -28.76 -22.29
C VAL A 232 19.13 -29.49 -22.06
N LYS A 233 19.15 -30.45 -21.13
CA LYS A 233 17.98 -31.23 -20.74
C LYS A 233 17.34 -30.63 -19.50
N ILE A 234 16.05 -30.36 -19.58
CA ILE A 234 15.21 -29.92 -18.46
C ILE A 234 14.37 -31.10 -18.00
N PHE A 235 14.48 -31.49 -16.73
CA PHE A 235 13.72 -32.60 -16.16
C PHE A 235 12.63 -32.07 -15.22
N LEU A 236 11.38 -32.45 -15.48
CA LEU A 236 10.25 -32.14 -14.62
C LEU A 236 10.09 -33.24 -13.55
N PRO A 237 10.16 -32.93 -12.25
CA PRO A 237 9.94 -33.92 -11.20
C PRO A 237 8.47 -34.39 -11.16
N PRO A 238 8.19 -35.59 -10.61
CA PRO A 238 6.85 -36.18 -10.59
C PRO A 238 5.80 -35.30 -9.89
N THR A 239 6.25 -34.50 -8.91
CA THR A 239 5.42 -33.62 -8.07
C THR A 239 4.92 -32.37 -8.77
N LEU A 240 5.42 -32.06 -9.99
CA LEU A 240 5.07 -30.86 -10.74
C LEU A 240 4.12 -31.11 -11.92
N LEU A 241 3.68 -32.36 -12.16
CA LEU A 241 2.78 -32.69 -13.28
C LEU A 241 1.34 -32.18 -13.11
N ASN A 242 0.91 -31.81 -11.89
CA ASN A 242 -0.49 -31.45 -11.59
C ASN A 242 -0.71 -30.03 -11.03
N HIS A 243 0.34 -29.22 -10.88
CA HIS A 243 0.20 -27.82 -10.53
C HIS A 243 0.35 -27.02 -11.82
N GLY A 244 -0.71 -26.38 -12.32
CA GLY A 244 -0.79 -25.67 -13.61
C GLY A 244 0.16 -24.48 -13.78
N ARG A 245 1.47 -24.73 -13.67
CA ARG A 245 2.54 -23.76 -13.88
C ARG A 245 3.01 -23.92 -15.32
N ILE A 246 2.75 -22.90 -16.13
CA ILE A 246 3.39 -22.78 -17.44
C ILE A 246 4.87 -22.53 -17.16
N ILE A 247 5.70 -23.57 -17.34
CA ILE A 247 7.16 -23.40 -17.34
C ILE A 247 7.48 -22.74 -18.68
N ASN A 248 7.77 -21.45 -18.66
CA ASN A 248 8.29 -20.79 -19.84
C ASN A 248 9.78 -21.13 -19.95
N VAL A 249 10.12 -21.97 -20.93
CA VAL A 249 11.51 -22.29 -21.27
C VAL A 249 11.93 -21.37 -22.39
N ILE A 250 12.85 -20.46 -22.07
CA ILE A 250 13.41 -19.51 -23.04
C ILE A 250 14.84 -19.91 -23.30
N ALA A 251 15.17 -20.25 -24.54
CA ALA A 251 16.54 -20.46 -24.96
C ALA A 251 17.15 -19.11 -25.37
N ILE A 252 18.22 -18.69 -24.70
CA ILE A 252 18.96 -17.47 -24.98
C ILE A 252 20.37 -17.81 -25.48
N ASN A 253 20.95 -16.90 -26.27
CA ASN A 253 22.28 -17.07 -26.88
C ASN A 253 22.47 -18.37 -27.66
N MET A 254 21.40 -18.87 -28.31
CA MET A 254 21.50 -20.00 -29.22
C MET A 254 22.32 -19.60 -30.46
N ALA A 255 23.49 -20.21 -30.64
CA ALA A 255 24.22 -20.12 -31.90
C ALA A 255 23.31 -20.57 -33.07
N SER A 256 23.39 -19.90 -34.24
CA SER A 256 22.81 -20.39 -35.50
C SER A 256 23.49 -21.70 -35.90
N ASP A 257 22.79 -22.58 -36.61
CA ASP A 257 23.18 -23.96 -36.97
C ASP A 257 24.45 -24.09 -37.86
N ASN A 258 25.33 -23.10 -37.89
CA ASN A 258 26.48 -23.01 -38.80
C ASN A 258 27.70 -23.84 -38.39
N ALA A 259 27.55 -24.93 -37.63
CA ALA A 259 28.68 -25.76 -37.22
C ALA A 259 28.45 -27.26 -37.46
N SER A 260 28.52 -27.68 -38.72
CA SER A 260 28.57 -29.10 -39.15
C SER A 260 27.32 -29.96 -38.86
N PRO A 261 27.09 -31.05 -39.64
CA PRO A 261 26.00 -31.99 -39.39
C PRO A 261 26.20 -32.67 -38.02
N GLY A 262 25.46 -32.23 -36.99
CA GLY A 262 25.47 -32.85 -35.66
C GLY A 262 25.52 -31.92 -34.45
N ASN A 263 25.94 -30.64 -34.58
CA ASN A 263 26.07 -29.71 -33.43
C ASN A 263 24.98 -28.64 -33.41
N THR A 264 23.72 -29.06 -33.35
CA THR A 264 22.60 -28.13 -33.24
C THR A 264 22.25 -27.89 -31.78
N ASN A 265 22.49 -26.66 -31.30
CA ASN A 265 22.16 -26.24 -29.94
C ASN A 265 20.67 -26.44 -29.68
N SER A 266 20.31 -27.22 -28.67
CA SER A 266 18.92 -27.60 -28.40
C SER A 266 18.56 -27.59 -26.92
N VAL A 267 17.28 -27.34 -26.67
CA VAL A 267 16.68 -27.49 -25.34
C VAL A 267 15.58 -28.53 -25.42
N GLU A 268 15.66 -29.51 -24.53
CA GLU A 268 14.74 -30.66 -24.47
C GLU A 268 14.09 -30.73 -23.09
N VAL A 269 12.77 -30.92 -23.04
CA VAL A 269 12.02 -31.04 -21.78
C VAL A 269 11.54 -32.46 -21.61
N TYR A 270 11.87 -33.05 -20.47
CA TYR A 270 11.58 -34.43 -20.09
C TYR A 270 10.64 -34.48 -18.88
N ASP A 271 9.78 -35.48 -18.83
CA ASP A 271 9.07 -35.84 -17.60
C ASP A 271 10.01 -36.55 -16.61
N ALA A 272 9.45 -36.89 -15.44
CA ALA A 272 10.17 -37.57 -14.38
C ALA A 272 10.62 -39.00 -14.73
N THR A 273 10.04 -39.58 -15.78
CA THR A 273 10.36 -40.92 -16.29
C THR A 273 11.38 -40.89 -17.42
N GLY A 274 11.78 -39.69 -17.87
CA GLY A 274 12.71 -39.50 -18.98
C GLY A 274 12.03 -39.53 -20.36
N THR A 275 10.70 -39.39 -20.41
CA THR A 275 9.95 -39.23 -21.67
C THR A 275 9.96 -37.78 -22.10
N ILE A 276 10.18 -37.50 -23.38
CA ILE A 276 10.18 -36.13 -23.91
C ILE A 276 8.74 -35.59 -23.91
N LEU A 277 8.54 -34.45 -23.26
CA LEU A 277 7.25 -33.76 -23.18
C LEU A 277 7.11 -32.61 -24.18
N TYR A 278 8.21 -31.96 -24.57
CA TYR A 278 8.22 -30.86 -25.55
C TYR A 278 9.45 -30.96 -26.44
N GLN A 279 9.24 -30.91 -27.77
CA GLN A 279 10.26 -31.22 -28.76
C GLN A 279 11.10 -29.99 -29.14
N LYS A 280 12.41 -30.11 -28.86
CA LYS A 280 13.55 -29.36 -29.42
C LYS A 280 13.26 -27.89 -29.80
N LEU A 281 13.48 -26.96 -28.86
CA LEU A 281 13.60 -25.55 -29.24
C LEU A 281 14.89 -25.37 -30.06
N GLN A 282 14.74 -25.02 -31.32
CA GLN A 282 15.80 -24.62 -32.25
C GLN A 282 15.52 -23.19 -32.67
N ARG A 283 16.56 -22.42 -33.01
CA ARG A 283 16.33 -21.12 -33.64
C ARG A 283 15.55 -21.34 -34.93
N TRP A 284 14.48 -20.57 -35.17
CA TRP A 284 13.72 -20.64 -36.42
C TRP A 284 14.61 -20.19 -37.57
N GLU A 285 15.22 -21.13 -38.28
CA GLU A 285 15.90 -20.84 -39.54
C GLU A 285 14.84 -20.85 -40.66
N ARG A 286 14.75 -19.73 -41.38
CA ARG A 286 14.02 -19.70 -42.65
C ARG A 286 14.86 -20.58 -43.58
N ASN A 287 14.49 -21.85 -43.74
CA ASN A 287 15.22 -22.78 -44.61
C ASN A 287 15.45 -22.10 -45.96
N GLU A 288 16.71 -21.78 -46.28
CA GLU A 288 17.09 -21.46 -47.65
C GLU A 288 16.71 -22.68 -48.49
N LEU A 289 15.81 -22.44 -49.43
CA LEU A 289 15.13 -23.47 -50.20
C LEU A 289 16.17 -24.36 -50.88
N SER A 290 16.10 -25.66 -50.62
CA SER A 290 16.81 -26.65 -51.44
C SER A 290 16.39 -26.51 -52.92
N PRO A 291 17.20 -26.98 -53.89
CA PRO A 291 17.01 -26.70 -55.32
C PRO A 291 15.71 -27.23 -55.96
N GLY A 292 14.76 -27.78 -55.19
CA GLY A 292 13.49 -28.34 -55.67
C GLY A 292 12.32 -27.36 -55.83
N PHE A 293 12.46 -26.08 -55.48
CA PHE A 293 11.36 -25.10 -55.53
C PHE A 293 11.13 -24.50 -56.94
N HIS A 294 10.77 -25.34 -57.92
CA HIS A 294 10.41 -24.88 -59.26
C HIS A 294 8.96 -24.33 -59.38
N THR A 295 8.12 -24.49 -58.36
CA THR A 295 6.69 -24.13 -58.46
C THR A 295 6.38 -22.67 -58.12
N VAL A 296 7.25 -21.96 -57.38
CA VAL A 296 6.97 -20.56 -56.95
C VAL A 296 7.37 -19.52 -58.02
N ARG A 297 8.34 -19.84 -58.89
CA ARG A 297 8.68 -18.97 -60.03
C ARG A 297 7.61 -18.93 -61.12
N PHE A 298 6.80 -19.99 -61.27
CA PHE A 298 5.72 -20.03 -62.26
C PHE A 298 4.52 -19.15 -61.90
N VAL A 299 4.20 -19.04 -60.60
CA VAL A 299 3.05 -18.24 -60.12
C VAL A 299 3.33 -16.74 -60.22
N LEU A 300 4.55 -16.28 -59.90
CA LEU A 300 4.93 -14.87 -60.02
C LEU A 300 5.10 -14.41 -61.48
N GLY A 301 5.58 -15.28 -62.38
CA GLY A 301 5.71 -14.96 -63.81
C GLY A 301 4.37 -14.66 -64.51
N PHE A 302 3.32 -15.43 -64.20
CA PHE A 302 1.99 -15.22 -64.77
C PHE A 302 1.31 -13.96 -64.24
N VAL A 303 1.51 -13.61 -62.96
CA VAL A 303 0.89 -12.41 -62.35
C VAL A 303 1.50 -11.11 -62.91
N PHE A 304 2.81 -11.06 -63.16
CA PHE A 304 3.46 -9.87 -63.73
C PHE A 304 3.17 -9.66 -65.22
N GLN A 305 2.93 -10.73 -65.99
CA GLN A 305 2.63 -10.62 -67.43
C GLN A 305 1.21 -10.08 -67.71
N CYS A 306 0.24 -10.35 -66.81
CA CYS A 306 -1.11 -9.82 -66.90
C CYS A 306 -1.26 -8.35 -66.44
N ILE A 307 -0.39 -7.87 -65.53
CA ILE A 307 -0.43 -6.48 -65.02
C ILE A 307 0.33 -5.50 -65.95
N GLY A 308 1.37 -5.96 -66.66
CA GLY A 308 2.13 -5.13 -67.61
C GLY A 308 1.38 -4.79 -68.91
N ALA A 309 0.46 -5.65 -69.36
CA ALA A 309 -0.27 -5.43 -70.62
C ALA A 309 -1.40 -4.39 -70.50
N THR A 310 -2.03 -4.25 -69.33
CA THR A 310 -3.12 -3.30 -69.07
C THR A 310 -2.63 -1.87 -68.77
N THR A 311 -1.41 -1.72 -68.26
CA THR A 311 -0.79 -0.41 -67.99
C THR A 311 -0.20 0.24 -69.25
N TRP A 312 0.29 -0.54 -70.22
CA TRP A 312 0.82 -0.02 -71.49
C TRP A 312 -0.25 0.51 -72.46
N VAL A 313 -1.45 -0.08 -72.50
CA VAL A 313 -2.52 0.35 -73.44
C VAL A 313 -3.23 1.64 -72.97
N THR A 314 -3.17 1.96 -71.68
CA THR A 314 -3.87 3.13 -71.11
C THR A 314 -3.04 4.42 -71.16
N LEU A 315 -1.70 4.32 -71.14
CA LEU A 315 -0.80 5.48 -71.19
C LEU A 315 -0.51 6.00 -72.61
N SER A 316 -0.77 5.22 -73.67
CA SER A 316 -0.42 5.62 -75.05
C SER A 316 -1.52 6.39 -75.80
N LYS A 317 -2.71 6.59 -75.23
CA LYS A 317 -3.86 7.20 -75.93
C LYS A 317 -4.24 8.62 -75.48
N ASN A 318 -3.68 9.15 -74.39
CA ASN A 318 -4.18 10.40 -73.77
C ASN A 318 -3.13 11.46 -73.37
N SER A 319 -1.91 11.47 -73.92
CA SER A 319 -0.96 12.55 -73.63
C SER A 319 -0.42 13.21 -74.90
N THR A 320 -0.91 14.42 -75.20
CA THR A 320 -0.24 15.39 -76.09
C THR A 320 0.62 16.31 -75.22
N GLU A 321 1.94 16.25 -75.37
CA GLU A 321 2.87 17.22 -74.77
C GLU A 321 3.46 18.12 -75.88
N TYR A 322 3.25 19.42 -75.73
CA TYR A 322 3.85 20.47 -76.56
C TYR A 322 5.27 20.79 -76.04
N ARG A 323 6.27 20.79 -76.92
CA ARG A 323 7.62 21.32 -76.65
C ARG A 323 7.80 22.65 -77.38
N PHE A 324 8.25 23.69 -76.67
CA PHE A 324 8.71 24.93 -77.29
C PHE A 324 10.22 24.87 -77.58
N PRO A 325 10.72 25.55 -78.63
CA PRO A 325 12.10 25.44 -79.07
C PRO A 325 13.03 26.45 -78.40
N THR A 326 14.22 25.90 -78.10
CA THR A 326 15.52 26.47 -77.68
C THR A 326 15.57 27.22 -76.36
#